data_AF-A0A1B6FPJ9-F1
#
_entry.id   AF-A0A1B6FPJ9-F1
#
_cell.length_a   1.000
_cell.length_b   1.000
_cell.length_c   1.000
_cell.angle_alpha   90.00
_cell.angle_beta   90.00
_cell.angle_gamma   90.00
#
_symmetry.space_group_name_H-M   'P 1'
#
loop_
_entity.id
_entity.type
_entity.pdbx_description
1 polymer ?
#
loop_
_entity_poly.entity_id
_entity_poly.type
_entity_poly.pdbx_seq_one_letter_code
_entity_poly.pdbx_strand_id
1 'polypeptide(L)'
;LMTNNHVQYVVQKQATFWLQWRAMVIRNILLKIRKKKTTLTEIIMPLYILMALVFFRAVIPNPFFPKIDKPNRNINLFNHFTKLITTNNFTVAVAPSSDHLKKFVYDINKTWIRMKNTDPIKFIFFKSEEEMLKHYWRNPELF
;
A
#
# COMPACT_ATOMS: atom_id res chain seq x y z
N LEU A 1 23.32 52.62 -42.43
CA LEU A 1 23.39 53.34 -41.14
C LEU A 1 22.26 53.00 -40.16
N MET A 2 21.06 52.57 -40.61
CA MET A 2 19.93 52.23 -39.71
C MET A 2 20.07 50.91 -38.93
N THR A 3 20.90 49.96 -39.38
CA THR A 3 21.02 48.63 -38.75
C THR A 3 21.90 48.63 -37.49
N ASN A 4 22.97 49.43 -37.46
CA ASN A 4 23.89 49.48 -36.31
C ASN A 4 23.27 50.07 -35.05
N ASN A 5 22.37 51.06 -35.19
CA ASN A 5 21.70 51.68 -34.05
C ASN A 5 20.67 50.72 -33.40
N HIS A 6 20.02 49.87 -34.21
CA HIS A 6 19.08 48.87 -33.72
C HIS A 6 19.76 47.76 -32.92
N VAL A 7 20.94 47.32 -33.36
CA VAL A 7 21.73 46.29 -32.65
C VAL A 7 22.26 46.84 -31.32
N GLN A 8 22.79 48.06 -31.28
CA GLN A 8 23.27 48.68 -30.04
C GLN A 8 22.13 48.88 -29.01
N TYR A 9 20.94 49.26 -29.47
CA TYR A 9 19.77 49.43 -28.60
C TYR A 9 19.31 48.11 -27.96
N VAL A 10 19.36 46.99 -28.70
CA VAL A 10 19.00 45.66 -28.18
C VAL A 10 20.03 45.18 -27.14
N VAL A 11 21.33 45.39 -27.39
CA VAL A 11 22.40 45.03 -26.45
C VAL A 11 22.31 45.85 -25.16
N GLN A 12 22.03 47.16 -25.25
CA GLN A 12 21.81 48.01 -24.07
C GLN A 12 20.54 47.61 -23.29
N LYS A 13 19.45 47.23 -23.97
CA LYS A 13 18.25 46.68 -23.34
C LYS A 13 18.51 45.34 -22.62
N GLN A 14 19.32 44.47 -23.21
CA GLN A 14 19.71 43.22 -22.56
C GLN A 14 20.61 43.46 -21.34
N ALA A 15 21.59 44.36 -21.43
CA ALA A 15 22.45 44.72 -20.31
C ALA A 15 21.66 45.33 -19.14
N THR A 16 20.70 46.21 -19.44
CA THR A 16 19.80 46.80 -18.43
C THR A 16 18.83 45.78 -17.85
N PHE A 17 18.34 44.82 -18.66
CA PHE A 17 17.53 43.70 -18.18
C PHE A 17 18.29 42.82 -17.18
N TRP A 18 19.53 42.44 -17.47
CA TRP A 18 20.36 41.65 -16.54
C TRP A 18 20.66 42.40 -15.25
N LEU A 19 20.91 43.71 -15.34
CA LEU A 19 21.14 44.55 -14.16
C LEU A 19 19.87 44.62 -13.29
N GLN A 20 18.71 44.81 -13.91
CA GLN A 20 17.40 44.83 -13.23
C GLN A 20 17.05 43.48 -12.60
N TRP A 21 17.26 42.38 -13.33
CA TRP A 21 17.03 41.03 -12.82
C TRP A 21 17.91 40.74 -11.60
N ARG A 22 19.20 41.06 -11.69
CA ARG A 22 20.14 40.91 -10.57
C ARG A 22 19.73 41.75 -9.37
N ALA A 23 19.31 43.00 -9.58
CA ALA A 23 18.80 43.85 -8.50
C ALA A 23 17.55 43.25 -7.83
N MET A 24 16.65 42.67 -8.62
CA MET A 24 15.43 42.02 -8.12
C MET A 24 15.76 40.74 -7.33
N VAL A 25 16.69 39.92 -7.81
CA VAL A 25 17.16 38.71 -7.09
C VAL A 25 17.82 39.09 -5.76
N ILE A 26 18.73 40.06 -5.76
CA ILE A 26 19.40 40.54 -4.53
C ILE A 26 18.37 41.05 -3.53
N ARG A 27 17.39 41.85 -3.98
CA ARG A 27 16.29 42.33 -3.13
C ARG A 27 15.51 41.16 -2.53
N ASN A 28 15.14 40.17 -3.32
CA ASN A 28 14.38 39.00 -2.85
C ASN A 28 15.18 38.16 -1.84
N ILE A 29 16.47 37.94 -2.09
CA ILE A 29 17.35 37.22 -1.17
C ILE A 29 17.49 37.97 0.16
N LEU A 30 17.74 39.29 0.14
CA LEU A 30 17.87 40.10 1.35
C LEU A 30 16.57 40.15 2.17
N LEU A 31 15.41 40.26 1.49
CA LEU A 31 14.10 40.18 2.14
C LEU A 31 13.88 38.81 2.79
N LYS A 32 14.34 37.74 2.14
CA LYS A 32 14.25 36.37 2.68
C LYS A 32 15.17 36.19 3.89
N ILE A 33 16.43 36.66 3.82
CA ILE A 33 17.40 36.62 4.93
C ILE A 33 16.91 37.40 6.17
N ARG A 34 16.24 38.55 5.99
CA ARG A 34 15.70 39.34 7.11
C ARG A 34 14.57 38.61 7.84
N LYS A 35 13.82 37.72 7.17
CA LYS A 35 12.76 36.87 7.75
C LYS A 35 13.32 35.56 8.33
N LYS A 36 14.32 35.67 9.23
CA LYS A 36 15.08 34.54 9.79
C LYS A 36 14.21 33.38 10.31
N LYS A 37 13.11 33.67 11.02
CA LYS A 37 12.22 32.62 11.58
C LYS A 37 11.52 31.80 10.49
N THR A 38 11.00 32.45 9.46
CA THR A 38 10.29 31.78 8.36
C THR A 38 11.23 30.97 7.48
N THR A 39 12.42 31.51 7.17
CA THR A 39 13.43 30.79 6.37
C THR A 39 13.99 29.58 7.12
N LEU A 40 14.18 29.71 8.44
CA LEU A 40 14.61 28.59 9.27
C LEU A 40 13.56 27.47 9.28
N THR A 41 12.28 27.81 9.43
CA THR A 41 11.19 26.82 9.34
C THR A 41 11.10 26.18 7.96
N GLU A 42 11.24 26.94 6.87
CA GLU A 42 11.25 26.40 5.50
C GLU A 42 12.36 25.37 5.25
N ILE A 43 13.53 25.52 5.91
CA ILE A 43 14.66 24.61 5.76
C ILE A 43 14.57 23.43 6.74
N ILE A 44 14.17 23.70 8.00
CA ILE A 44 14.08 22.68 9.04
C ILE A 44 12.91 21.73 8.80
N MET A 45 11.77 22.20 8.28
CA MET A 45 10.59 21.38 8.02
C MET A 45 10.86 20.17 7.10
N PRO A 46 11.44 20.32 5.90
CA PRO A 46 11.77 19.16 5.06
C PRO A 46 12.80 18.25 5.73
N LEU A 47 13.77 18.81 6.47
CA LEU A 47 14.75 18.03 7.21
C LEU A 47 14.12 17.19 8.32
N TYR A 48 13.17 17.77 9.07
CA TYR A 48 12.42 17.09 10.11
C TYR A 48 11.58 15.94 9.55
N ILE A 49 10.90 16.17 8.41
CA ILE A 49 10.13 15.13 7.71
C ILE A 49 11.05 13.99 7.26
N LEU A 50 12.21 14.30 6.68
CA LEU A 50 13.19 13.28 6.28
C LEU A 50 13.70 12.47 7.47
N MET A 51 14.01 13.13 8.59
CA MET A 51 14.45 12.45 9.79
C MET A 51 13.37 11.52 10.36
N ALA A 52 12.11 11.97 10.37
CA ALA A 52 10.96 11.16 10.75
C ALA A 52 10.78 9.95 9.83
N LEU A 53 10.91 10.11 8.52
CA LEU A 53 10.82 9.00 7.56
C LEU A 53 11.92 7.95 7.77
N VAL A 54 13.16 8.38 8.04
CA VAL A 54 14.27 7.47 8.36
C VAL A 54 13.99 6.72 9.66
N PHE A 55 13.48 7.42 10.68
CA PHE A 55 13.09 6.80 11.94
C PHE A 55 11.97 5.76 11.75
N PHE A 56 10.89 6.11 11.07
CA PHE A 56 9.79 5.17 10.78
C PHE A 56 10.28 3.97 9.98
N ARG A 57 11.19 4.15 9.02
CA ARG A 57 11.80 3.05 8.28
C ARG A 57 12.62 2.12 9.17
N ALA A 58 13.26 2.63 10.22
CA ALA A 58 14.02 1.83 11.17
C ALA A 58 13.11 1.09 12.16
N VAL A 59 11.99 1.70 12.55
CA VAL A 59 11.02 1.13 13.51
C VAL A 59 10.09 0.12 12.85
N ILE A 60 9.65 0.37 11.61
CA ILE A 60 8.76 -0.54 10.89
C ILE A 60 9.65 -1.62 10.24
N PRO A 61 9.60 -2.88 10.72
CA PRO A 61 10.34 -3.95 10.07
C PRO A 61 9.88 -4.05 8.61
N ASN A 62 10.86 -4.15 7.72
CA ASN A 62 10.64 -4.20 6.28
C ASN A 62 9.57 -5.25 5.91
N PRO A 63 8.40 -4.86 5.36
CA PRO A 63 7.32 -5.78 5.02
C PRO A 63 7.55 -6.50 3.70
N PHE A 64 8.71 -6.33 3.04
CA PHE A 64 9.10 -7.19 1.93
C PHE A 64 9.22 -8.61 2.47
N PHE A 65 8.11 -9.36 2.38
CA PHE A 65 8.10 -10.80 2.53
C PHE A 65 9.26 -11.34 1.71
N PRO A 66 10.11 -12.20 2.29
CA PRO A 66 11.23 -12.76 1.57
C PRO A 66 10.71 -13.34 0.26
N LYS A 67 11.41 -13.04 -0.83
CA LYS A 67 11.02 -13.52 -2.16
C LYS A 67 10.88 -15.04 -2.07
N ILE A 68 9.65 -15.53 -2.21
CA ILE A 68 9.36 -16.96 -2.10
C ILE A 68 9.85 -17.59 -3.40
N ASP A 69 11.16 -17.84 -3.48
CA ASP A 69 11.80 -18.38 -4.68
C ASP A 69 11.54 -19.90 -4.84
N LYS A 70 11.03 -20.55 -3.79
CA LYS A 70 10.61 -21.96 -3.80
C LYS A 70 9.31 -22.13 -3.02
N PRO A 71 8.31 -22.87 -3.54
CA PRO A 71 7.17 -23.27 -2.73
C PRO A 71 7.69 -24.01 -1.50
N ASN A 72 7.23 -23.61 -0.31
CA ASN A 72 7.69 -24.18 0.96
C ASN A 72 7.30 -25.67 1.04
N ARG A 73 8.21 -26.56 0.60
CA ARG A 73 7.99 -28.02 0.58
C ARG A 73 7.94 -28.65 1.97
N ASN A 74 8.34 -27.93 3.02
CA ASN A 74 8.47 -28.47 4.37
C ASN A 74 7.22 -28.24 5.23
N ILE A 75 6.26 -27.44 4.77
CA ILE A 75 4.97 -27.34 5.43
C ILE A 75 4.05 -28.33 4.74
N ASN A 76 3.76 -29.43 5.43
CA ASN A 76 2.64 -30.30 5.06
C ASN A 76 1.34 -29.55 5.40
N LEU A 77 1.02 -28.56 4.56
CA LEU A 77 -0.18 -27.70 4.67
C LEU A 77 -1.42 -28.57 4.80
N PHE A 78 -1.44 -29.69 4.09
CA PHE A 78 -2.52 -30.66 4.16
C PHE A 78 -2.71 -31.24 5.57
N ASN A 79 -1.63 -31.60 6.27
CA ASN A 79 -1.71 -32.04 7.68
C ASN A 79 -2.11 -30.89 8.62
N HIS A 80 -1.65 -29.67 8.36
CA HIS A 80 -2.03 -28.50 9.16
C HIS A 80 -3.53 -28.20 9.04
N PHE A 81 -4.06 -28.16 7.82
CA PHE A 81 -5.49 -27.99 7.57
C PHE A 81 -6.31 -29.16 8.12
N THR A 82 -5.83 -30.40 7.98
CA THR A 82 -6.49 -31.57 8.60
C THR A 82 -6.59 -31.39 10.12
N LYS A 83 -5.50 -30.99 10.79
CA LYS A 83 -5.50 -30.76 12.25
C LYS A 83 -6.47 -29.65 12.65
N LEU A 84 -6.51 -28.53 11.90
CA LEU A 84 -7.42 -27.42 12.17
C LEU A 84 -8.90 -27.85 12.04
N ILE A 85 -9.24 -28.56 10.96
CA ILE A 85 -10.60 -29.03 10.72
C ILE A 85 -11.04 -30.01 11.80
N THR A 86 -10.18 -30.96 12.16
CA THR A 86 -10.52 -32.02 13.15
C THR A 86 -10.53 -31.51 14.59
N THR A 87 -9.67 -30.55 14.95
CA THR A 87 -9.50 -30.13 16.36
C THR A 87 -10.34 -28.90 16.74
N ASN A 88 -10.55 -27.97 15.80
CA ASN A 88 -11.09 -26.64 16.12
C ASN A 88 -12.52 -26.39 15.63
N ASN A 89 -13.26 -27.43 15.20
CA ASN A 89 -14.64 -27.28 14.71
C ASN A 89 -14.78 -26.19 13.62
N PHE A 90 -13.76 -26.05 12.77
CA PHE A 90 -13.70 -24.99 11.77
C PHE A 90 -14.87 -25.08 10.79
N THR A 91 -15.49 -23.94 10.49
CA THR A 91 -16.63 -23.88 9.59
C THR A 91 -16.30 -23.04 8.37
N VAL A 92 -16.45 -23.62 7.18
CA VAL A 92 -16.08 -22.98 5.92
C VAL A 92 -17.28 -22.22 5.35
N ALA A 93 -17.15 -20.90 5.20
CA ALA A 93 -18.13 -20.07 4.52
C ALA A 93 -18.03 -20.21 3.00
N VAL A 94 -19.18 -20.30 2.32
CA VAL A 94 -19.24 -20.42 0.86
C VAL A 94 -20.28 -19.47 0.29
N ALA A 95 -19.87 -18.59 -0.62
CA ALA A 95 -20.73 -17.66 -1.34
C ALA A 95 -20.22 -17.46 -2.78
N PRO A 96 -21.09 -17.25 -3.79
CA PRO A 96 -22.55 -17.32 -3.73
C PRO A 96 -23.08 -18.75 -3.83
N SER A 97 -24.15 -19.05 -3.10
CA SER A 97 -24.80 -20.36 -3.07
C SER A 97 -25.52 -20.69 -4.40
N SER A 98 -24.78 -21.20 -5.39
CA SER A 98 -25.35 -21.84 -6.58
C SER A 98 -25.51 -23.36 -6.40
N ASP A 99 -26.42 -23.98 -7.15
CA ASP A 99 -26.66 -25.43 -7.06
C ASP A 99 -25.45 -26.25 -7.53
N HIS A 100 -24.72 -25.74 -8.52
CA HIS A 100 -23.44 -26.31 -8.95
C HIS A 100 -22.42 -26.30 -7.82
N LEU A 101 -22.33 -25.19 -7.08
CA LEU A 101 -21.40 -25.06 -5.96
C LEU A 101 -21.77 -25.99 -4.80
N LYS A 102 -23.06 -26.15 -4.48
CA LYS A 102 -23.51 -27.12 -3.47
C LYS A 102 -23.11 -28.54 -3.83
N LYS A 103 -23.28 -28.93 -5.10
CA LYS A 103 -22.87 -30.25 -5.60
C LYS A 103 -21.35 -30.45 -5.50
N PHE A 104 -20.57 -29.45 -5.91
CA PHE A 104 -19.12 -29.47 -5.80
C PHE A 104 -18.64 -29.61 -4.34
N VAL A 105 -19.21 -28.82 -3.43
CA VAL A 105 -18.91 -28.87 -2.00
C VAL A 105 -19.28 -30.24 -1.40
N TYR A 106 -20.39 -30.83 -1.82
CA TYR A 106 -20.78 -32.17 -1.43
C TYR A 106 -19.77 -33.23 -1.89
N ASP A 107 -19.31 -33.16 -3.15
CA ASP A 107 -18.32 -34.09 -3.69
C ASP A 107 -16.95 -33.96 -3.01
N ILE A 108 -16.55 -32.73 -2.65
CA ILE A 108 -15.37 -32.48 -1.81
C ILE A 108 -15.52 -33.16 -0.46
N ASN A 109 -16.65 -32.95 0.22
CA ASN A 109 -16.87 -33.51 1.55
C ASN A 109 -16.87 -35.04 1.53
N LYS A 110 -17.49 -35.64 0.51
CA LYS A 110 -17.46 -37.08 0.27
C LYS A 110 -16.03 -37.60 0.07
N THR A 111 -15.22 -36.87 -0.70
CA THR A 111 -13.82 -37.22 -0.95
C THR A 111 -12.99 -37.10 0.32
N TRP A 112 -13.21 -36.05 1.12
CA TRP A 112 -12.56 -35.82 2.40
C TRP A 112 -12.77 -36.98 3.38
N ILE A 113 -14.03 -37.35 3.59
CA ILE A 113 -14.41 -38.47 4.47
C ILE A 113 -13.72 -39.75 4.00
N ARG A 114 -13.71 -40.03 2.69
CA ARG A 114 -13.09 -41.22 2.11
C ARG A 114 -11.57 -41.26 2.31
N MET A 115 -10.89 -40.11 2.22
CA MET A 115 -9.44 -40.04 2.32
C MET A 115 -8.91 -40.11 3.76
N LYS A 116 -9.67 -39.60 4.73
CA LYS A 116 -9.19 -39.43 6.11
C LYS A 116 -9.95 -40.25 7.15
N ASN A 117 -11.10 -40.82 6.82
CA ASN A 117 -12.00 -41.47 7.78
C ASN A 117 -12.29 -40.56 9.00
N THR A 118 -12.47 -39.26 8.74
CA THR A 118 -12.73 -38.21 9.73
C THR A 118 -14.10 -37.60 9.52
N ASP A 119 -14.52 -36.78 10.49
CA ASP A 119 -15.76 -36.02 10.42
C ASP A 119 -15.86 -35.15 9.14
N PRO A 120 -17.09 -34.93 8.65
CA PRO A 120 -17.34 -34.05 7.51
C PRO A 120 -16.93 -32.61 7.81
N ILE A 121 -16.44 -31.93 6.78
CA ILE A 121 -16.21 -30.49 6.84
C ILE A 121 -17.57 -29.78 6.97
N LYS A 122 -17.68 -28.86 7.92
CA LYS A 122 -18.87 -28.02 8.10
C LYS A 122 -18.83 -26.86 7.11
N PHE A 123 -19.85 -26.75 6.27
CA PHE A 123 -19.99 -25.66 5.29
C PHE A 123 -21.23 -24.82 5.61
N ILE A 124 -21.09 -23.50 5.60
CA ILE A 124 -22.21 -22.55 5.66
C ILE A 124 -22.33 -21.86 4.32
N PHE A 125 -23.54 -21.83 3.76
CA PHE A 125 -23.82 -21.25 2.45
C PHE A 125 -24.50 -19.90 2.61
N PHE A 126 -24.00 -18.89 1.88
CA PHE A 126 -24.58 -17.55 1.83
C PHE A 126 -25.07 -17.23 0.42
N LYS A 127 -26.13 -16.41 0.32
CA LYS A 127 -26.75 -16.07 -0.98
C LYS A 127 -25.86 -15.13 -1.78
N SER A 128 -25.19 -14.18 -1.11
CA SER A 128 -24.23 -13.25 -1.71
C SER A 128 -22.95 -13.14 -0.88
N GLU A 129 -21.90 -12.63 -1.51
CA GLU A 129 -20.64 -12.32 -0.84
C GLU A 129 -20.83 -11.26 0.26
N GLU A 130 -21.68 -10.26 0.02
CA GLU A 130 -22.00 -9.21 0.98
C GLU A 130 -22.65 -9.76 2.26
N GLU A 131 -23.55 -10.73 2.11
CA GLU A 131 -24.20 -11.42 3.23
C GLU A 131 -23.18 -12.22 4.06
N MET A 132 -22.27 -12.92 3.37
CA MET A 132 -21.18 -13.66 4.00
C MET A 132 -20.26 -12.73 4.79
N LEU A 133 -19.81 -11.61 4.19
CA LEU A 133 -18.96 -10.64 4.85
C LEU A 133 -19.65 -10.01 6.06
N LYS A 134 -20.93 -9.64 5.92
CA LYS A 134 -21.72 -9.10 7.04
C LYS A 134 -21.83 -10.11 8.19
N HIS A 135 -21.97 -11.40 7.89
CA HIS A 135 -21.99 -12.45 8.90
C HIS A 135 -20.61 -12.64 9.56
N TYR A 136 -19.53 -12.58 8.78
CA TYR A 136 -18.16 -12.65 9.27
C TYR A 136 -17.84 -11.53 10.26
N TRP A 137 -18.16 -10.28 9.91
CA TRP A 137 -17.91 -9.14 10.79
C TRP A 137 -18.75 -9.14 12.06
N ARG A 138 -19.92 -9.80 12.03
CA ARG A 138 -20.84 -9.83 13.18
C ARG A 138 -20.52 -10.93 14.18
N ASN A 139 -20.01 -12.08 13.72
CA ASN A 139 -19.71 -13.24 14.55
C ASN A 139 -18.39 -13.89 14.10
N PRO A 140 -17.22 -13.27 14.34
CA PRO A 140 -15.94 -13.79 13.85
C PRO A 140 -15.56 -15.13 14.49
N GLU A 141 -16.00 -15.39 15.72
CA GLU A 141 -15.79 -16.66 16.45
C GLU A 141 -16.45 -17.91 15.83
N LEU A 142 -17.33 -17.75 14.82
CA LEU A 142 -17.97 -18.87 14.13
C LEU A 142 -17.15 -19.40 12.93
N PHE A 143 -16.03 -18.76 12.59
CA PHE A 143 -15.19 -19.08 11.43
C PHE A 143 -13.82 -19.59 11.85
#